data_AF-A0A0J6S3B6-F1
#
_entry.id   AF-A0A0J6S3B6-F1
#
_cell.length_a   1.000
_cell.length_b   1.000
_cell.length_c   1.000
_cell.angle_alpha   90.00
_cell.angle_beta   90.00
_cell.angle_gamma   90.00
#
_symmetry.space_group_name_H-M   'P 1'
#
loop_
_entity.id
_entity.type
_entity.pdbx_description
1 polymer ?
#
loop_
_entity_poly.entity_id
_entity_poly.type
_entity_poly.pdbx_seq_one_letter_code
_entity_poly.pdbx_strand_id
1 'polypeptide(L)'
;MMSSTSSRSISSRLVLPTVNTAMMSLHLAEISQQVAEGAHAILVLDGAGYHGTAKTRRPRGLVVPDTITLLHLPASSPELNPMELVWQSLRQNTLANRVFRDDRQIVNACCDAWNFFANDPDLVASITSRHWAQVKLRGRWY
;
A
#
# COMPACT_ATOMS: atom_id res chain seq x y z
N MET A 1 3.59 1.60 -7.25
CA MET A 1 3.32 1.50 -5.80
C MET A 1 1.96 0.84 -5.60
N MET A 2 1.79 0.13 -4.49
CA MET A 2 0.63 -0.73 -4.22
C MET A 2 0.26 -0.60 -2.75
N SER A 3 -1.03 -0.52 -2.45
CA SER A 3 -1.56 -0.45 -1.08
C SER A 3 -2.90 -1.18 -0.98
N SER A 4 -3.22 -1.68 0.21
CA SER A 4 -4.45 -2.41 0.49
C SER A 4 -4.99 -2.05 1.88
N THR A 5 -6.31 -1.92 2.01
CA THR A 5 -6.97 -1.57 3.28
C THR A 5 -7.69 -2.78 3.88
N SER A 6 -7.41 -3.07 5.15
CA SER A 6 -7.86 -4.30 5.82
C SER A 6 -9.36 -4.35 6.14
N SER A 7 -10.05 -3.22 6.35
CA SER A 7 -11.44 -3.24 6.84
C SER A 7 -12.51 -3.21 5.74
N ARG A 8 -12.11 -2.97 4.49
CA ARG A 8 -13.02 -2.87 3.34
C ARG A 8 -12.62 -3.77 2.17
N SER A 9 -11.49 -4.47 2.27
CA SER A 9 -10.87 -5.24 1.18
C SER A 9 -10.72 -4.44 -0.12
N ILE A 10 -10.53 -3.12 -0.01
CA ILE A 10 -10.29 -2.23 -1.16
C ILE A 10 -8.78 -2.08 -1.31
N SER A 11 -8.32 -2.19 -2.55
CA SER A 11 -6.92 -2.03 -2.93
C SER A 11 -6.75 -0.84 -3.88
N SER A 12 -5.59 -0.18 -3.81
CA SER A 12 -5.24 0.96 -4.65
C SER A 12 -3.82 0.78 -5.19
N ARG A 13 -3.62 1.08 -6.48
CA ARG A 13 -2.37 0.81 -7.18
C ARG A 13 -2.13 1.79 -8.32
N LEU A 14 -0.84 2.10 -8.51
CA LEU A 14 -0.33 2.71 -9.74
C LEU A 14 0.89 1.95 -10.26
N VAL A 15 0.96 1.73 -11.57
CA VAL A 15 2.21 1.39 -12.27
C VAL A 15 2.82 2.67 -12.76
N LEU A 16 3.97 3.01 -12.22
CA LEU A 16 4.65 4.26 -12.52
C LEU A 16 6.05 3.96 -13.04
N PRO A 17 6.57 4.77 -13.99
CA PRO A 17 7.84 4.50 -14.66
C PRO A 17 9.05 4.69 -13.75
N THR A 18 8.89 5.37 -12.61
CA THR A 18 9.98 5.65 -11.66
C THR A 18 9.51 5.52 -10.22
N VAL A 19 10.47 5.38 -9.30
CA VAL A 19 10.21 5.33 -7.85
C VAL A 19 10.85 6.54 -7.21
N ASN A 20 10.05 7.58 -6.93
CA ASN A 20 10.50 8.82 -6.31
C ASN A 20 9.35 9.53 -5.56
N THR A 21 9.66 10.67 -4.94
CA THR A 21 8.70 11.47 -4.13
C THR A 21 7.51 11.99 -4.94
N ALA A 22 7.69 12.34 -6.22
CA ALA A 22 6.59 12.79 -7.06
C ALA A 22 5.61 11.64 -7.34
N MET A 23 6.13 10.46 -7.64
CA MET A 23 5.33 9.25 -7.85
C MET A 23 4.63 8.79 -6.55
N MET A 24 5.28 8.96 -5.39
CA MET A 24 4.64 8.73 -4.10
C MET A 24 3.47 9.67 -3.86
N SER A 25 3.61 10.95 -4.24
CA SER A 25 2.51 11.93 -4.11
C SER A 25 1.30 11.55 -4.96
N LEU A 26 1.52 11.06 -6.19
CA LEU A 26 0.45 10.51 -7.03
C LEU A 26 -0.23 9.30 -6.38
N HIS A 27 0.56 8.41 -5.78
CA HIS A 27 0.01 7.25 -5.09
C HIS A 27 -0.84 7.62 -3.87
N LEU A 28 -0.36 8.58 -3.06
CA LEU A 28 -1.13 9.09 -1.93
C LEU A 28 -2.44 9.76 -2.36
N ALA A 29 -2.42 10.51 -3.47
CA ALA A 29 -3.63 11.09 -4.04
C ALA A 29 -4.62 10.00 -4.47
N GLU A 30 -4.15 8.95 -5.16
CA GLU A 30 -4.97 7.81 -5.55
C GLU A 30 -5.56 7.06 -4.35
N ILE A 31 -4.77 6.82 -3.30
CA ILE A 31 -5.27 6.22 -2.05
C ILE A 31 -6.34 7.11 -1.40
N SER A 32 -6.13 8.43 -1.38
CA SER A 32 -7.07 9.37 -0.78
C SER A 32 -8.45 9.31 -1.43
N GLN A 33 -8.55 9.01 -2.72
CA GLN A 33 -9.85 8.86 -3.40
C GLN A 33 -10.63 7.62 -2.92
N GLN A 34 -9.93 6.65 -2.32
CA GLN A 34 -10.55 5.43 -1.78
C GLN A 34 -10.91 5.56 -0.29
N VAL A 35 -10.55 6.68 0.35
CA VAL A 35 -10.93 6.96 1.73
C VAL A 35 -12.38 7.44 1.75
N ALA A 36 -13.28 6.61 2.30
CA ALA A 36 -14.70 7.00 2.39
C ALA A 36 -14.89 8.30 3.18
N GLU A 37 -15.98 9.00 2.86
CA GLU A 37 -16.39 10.22 3.54
C GLU A 37 -16.45 10.05 5.07
N GLY A 38 -15.91 11.05 5.78
CA GLY A 38 -15.81 11.02 7.25
C GLY A 38 -14.76 10.06 7.83
N ALA A 39 -14.01 9.33 7.01
CA ALA A 39 -12.93 8.45 7.46
C ALA A 39 -11.54 9.10 7.30
N HIS A 40 -10.57 8.57 8.06
CA HIS A 40 -9.16 8.95 7.98
C HIS A 40 -8.31 7.70 7.83
N ALA A 41 -7.38 7.67 6.87
CA ALA A 41 -6.51 6.55 6.62
C ALA A 41 -5.16 6.70 7.35
N ILE A 42 -4.69 5.61 7.95
CA ILE A 42 -3.32 5.48 8.44
C ILE A 42 -2.57 4.58 7.46
N LEU A 43 -1.55 5.11 6.79
CA LEU A 43 -0.73 4.36 5.85
C LEU A 43 0.58 3.95 6.50
N VAL A 44 0.78 2.65 6.65
CA VAL A 44 2.01 2.06 7.21
C VAL A 44 3.09 2.03 6.13
N LEU A 45 4.25 2.62 6.41
CA LEU A 45 5.35 2.75 5.47
C LEU A 45 6.66 2.21 6.06
N ASP A 46 7.49 1.60 5.22
CA ASP A 46 8.88 1.37 5.55
C ASP A 46 9.72 2.66 5.43
N GLY A 47 11.02 2.55 5.69
CA GLY A 47 11.96 3.67 5.66
C GLY A 47 12.51 4.06 4.28
N ALA A 48 11.86 3.69 3.16
CA ALA A 48 12.36 4.05 1.83
C ALA A 48 12.48 5.59 1.66
N GLY A 49 13.54 6.06 1.01
CA GLY A 49 13.87 7.49 0.96
C GLY A 49 12.76 8.39 0.38
N TYR A 50 11.91 7.84 -0.50
CA TYR A 50 10.79 8.56 -1.12
C TYR A 50 9.50 8.57 -0.26
N HIS A 51 9.43 7.78 0.82
CA HIS A 51 8.35 7.79 1.82
C HIS A 51 8.51 8.92 2.85
N GLY A 52 9.72 9.46 2.99
CA GLY A 52 10.10 10.23 4.17
C GLY A 52 10.43 9.32 5.35
N THR A 53 10.95 9.90 6.43
CA THR A 53 11.18 9.15 7.67
C THR A 53 10.63 9.93 8.85
N ALA A 54 10.35 9.26 9.96
CA ALA A 54 9.96 9.93 11.21
C ALA A 54 11.10 10.82 11.79
N LYS A 55 12.36 10.60 11.40
CA LYS A 55 13.54 11.31 11.90
C LYS A 55 13.97 12.50 11.04
N THR A 56 13.58 12.53 9.76
CA THR A 56 13.86 13.63 8.83
C THR A 56 12.58 14.38 8.51
N ARG A 57 12.67 15.69 8.26
CA ARG A 57 11.51 16.43 7.70
C ARG A 57 11.02 15.69 6.44
N ARG A 58 9.69 15.68 6.21
CA ARG A 58 9.06 15.12 5.01
C ARG A 58 9.93 15.44 3.77
N PRO A 59 10.17 14.49 2.85
CA PRO A 59 10.98 14.73 1.67
C PRO A 59 10.47 15.99 0.99
N ARG A 60 11.40 16.84 0.56
CA ARG A 60 11.03 18.08 -0.12
C ARG A 60 10.14 17.73 -1.33
N GLY A 61 8.92 18.26 -1.34
CA GLY A 61 7.94 18.03 -2.41
C GLY A 61 7.02 16.82 -2.23
N LEU A 62 7.05 16.09 -1.10
CA LEU A 62 6.04 15.06 -0.81
C LEU A 62 4.70 15.72 -0.45
N VAL A 63 3.66 15.45 -1.23
CA VAL A 63 2.29 15.90 -0.96
C VAL A 63 1.53 14.79 -0.26
N VAL A 64 1.02 15.06 0.94
CA VAL A 64 0.21 14.13 1.72
C VAL A 64 -1.20 14.72 1.85
N PRO A 65 -2.24 14.07 1.32
CA PRO A 65 -3.64 14.50 1.49
C PRO A 65 -4.05 14.56 2.96
N ASP A 66 -4.98 15.47 3.29
CA ASP A 66 -5.45 15.69 4.67
C ASP A 66 -6.16 14.47 5.28
N THR A 67 -6.66 13.57 4.43
CA THR A 67 -7.33 12.31 4.80
C THR A 67 -6.35 11.18 5.17
N ILE A 68 -5.03 11.43 5.09
CA ILE A 68 -3.99 10.42 5.27
C ILE A 68 -2.97 10.84 6.34
N THR A 69 -2.73 9.97 7.30
CA THR A 69 -1.55 10.01 8.18
C THR A 69 -0.57 8.93 7.79
N LEU A 70 0.71 9.28 7.67
CA LEU A 70 1.79 8.32 7.43
C LEU A 70 2.32 7.78 8.76
N LEU A 71 2.40 6.46 8.90
CA LEU A 71 2.97 5.76 10.05
C LEU A 71 4.22 5.00 9.60
N HIS A 72 5.40 5.50 9.96
CA HIS A 72 6.67 4.85 9.62
C HIS A 72 7.00 3.72 10.59
N LEU A 73 7.34 2.57 10.04
CA LEU A 73 7.87 1.44 10.78
C LEU A 73 9.31 1.72 11.28
N PRO A 74 9.74 1.05 12.36
CA PRO A 74 11.16 1.00 12.72
C PRO A 74 12.02 0.51 11.55
N ALA A 75 13.27 0.96 11.52
CA ALA A 75 14.22 0.51 10.51
C ALA A 75 14.43 -1.01 10.61
N SER A 76 14.47 -1.67 9.45
CA SER A 76 14.73 -3.11 9.34
C SER A 76 13.68 -4.01 10.02
N SER A 77 12.41 -3.62 9.99
CA SER A 77 11.27 -4.42 10.51
C SER A 77 10.31 -4.91 9.40
N PRO A 78 10.76 -5.74 8.45
CA PRO A 78 9.90 -6.25 7.37
C PRO A 78 8.73 -7.09 7.88
N GLU A 79 8.87 -7.77 9.03
CA GLU A 79 7.83 -8.56 9.68
C GLU A 79 6.60 -7.74 10.09
N LEU A 80 6.76 -6.42 10.24
CA LEU A 80 5.68 -5.49 10.56
C LEU A 80 4.99 -4.91 9.32
N ASN A 81 5.58 -5.07 8.13
CA ASN A 81 5.04 -4.54 6.88
C ASN A 81 4.13 -5.58 6.19
N PRO A 82 2.80 -5.40 6.17
CA PRO A 82 1.89 -6.36 5.52
C PRO A 82 2.14 -6.50 4.02
N MET A 83 2.76 -5.49 3.37
CA MET A 83 3.10 -5.57 1.96
C MET A 83 4.10 -6.70 1.66
N GLU A 84 4.95 -7.11 2.59
CA GLU A 84 5.88 -8.24 2.37
C GLU A 84 5.14 -9.56 2.08
N LEU A 85 4.02 -9.78 2.78
CA LEU A 85 3.17 -10.95 2.54
C LEU A 85 2.41 -10.83 1.21
N VAL A 86 1.98 -9.63 0.84
CA VAL A 86 1.38 -9.37 -0.48
C VAL A 86 2.39 -9.69 -1.58
N TRP A 87 3.64 -9.21 -1.46
CA TRP A 87 4.72 -9.50 -2.40
C TRP A 87 5.05 -10.98 -2.49
N GLN A 88 5.03 -11.68 -1.37
CA GLN A 88 5.19 -13.13 -1.35
C GLN A 88 4.06 -13.82 -2.12
N SER A 89 2.81 -13.48 -1.85
CA SER A 89 1.64 -14.04 -2.54
C SER A 89 1.69 -13.81 -4.06
N LEU A 90 1.98 -12.58 -4.49
CA LEU A 90 2.07 -12.25 -5.92
C LEU A 90 3.19 -13.06 -6.62
N ARG A 91 4.36 -13.18 -5.98
CA ARG A 91 5.46 -13.99 -6.53
C ARG A 91 5.09 -15.46 -6.63
N GLN A 92 4.52 -16.04 -5.58
CA GLN A 92 4.17 -17.46 -5.55
C GLN A 92 3.08 -17.84 -6.56
N ASN A 93 2.13 -16.93 -6.83
CA ASN A 93 0.94 -17.25 -7.62
C ASN A 93 0.97 -16.75 -9.07
N THR A 94 1.64 -15.63 -9.36
CA THR A 94 1.43 -14.91 -10.64
C THR A 94 2.70 -14.39 -11.33
N LEU A 95 3.77 -14.15 -10.58
CA LEU A 95 4.97 -13.45 -11.09
C LEU A 95 6.24 -14.31 -11.15
N ALA A 96 6.32 -15.46 -10.49
CA ALA A 96 7.52 -16.31 -10.53
C ALA A 96 7.76 -16.95 -11.91
N ASN A 97 9.05 -17.13 -12.25
CA ASN A 97 9.53 -17.91 -13.41
C ASN A 97 8.99 -17.44 -14.78
N ARG A 98 8.83 -16.12 -14.97
CA ARG A 98 8.40 -15.51 -16.24
C ARG A 98 9.56 -14.85 -16.97
N VAL A 99 9.55 -14.93 -18.30
CA VAL A 99 10.46 -14.19 -19.18
C VAL A 99 9.65 -13.18 -19.98
N PHE A 100 10.09 -11.93 -19.99
CA PHE A 100 9.40 -10.82 -20.65
C PHE A 100 10.17 -10.37 -21.88
N ARG A 101 9.46 -10.10 -22.98
CA ARG A 101 10.09 -9.64 -24.23
C ARG A 101 10.32 -8.13 -24.28
N ASP A 102 9.45 -7.36 -23.61
CA ASP A 102 9.52 -5.92 -23.54
C ASP A 102 8.89 -5.40 -22.24
N ASP A 103 9.08 -4.10 -21.97
CA ASP A 103 8.58 -3.45 -20.75
C ASP A 103 7.04 -3.48 -20.65
N ARG A 104 6.33 -3.51 -21.78
CA ARG A 104 4.86 -3.58 -21.78
C ARG A 104 4.38 -4.90 -21.21
N GLN A 105 5.08 -6.00 -21.51
CA GLN A 105 4.76 -7.29 -20.90
C GLN A 105 5.00 -7.29 -19.38
N ILE A 106 6.01 -6.57 -18.89
CA ILE A 106 6.26 -6.41 -17.45
C ILE A 106 5.11 -5.62 -16.80
N VAL A 107 4.72 -4.49 -17.41
CA VAL A 107 3.61 -3.65 -16.93
C VAL A 107 2.31 -4.47 -16.88
N ASN A 108 1.97 -5.16 -17.96
CA ASN A 108 0.78 -6.00 -18.04
C ASN A 108 0.80 -7.11 -16.99
N ALA A 109 1.91 -7.85 -16.86
CA ALA A 109 2.04 -8.89 -15.85
C ALA A 109 1.87 -8.36 -14.42
N CYS A 110 2.42 -7.17 -14.12
CA CYS A 110 2.19 -6.53 -12.83
C CYS A 110 0.71 -6.17 -12.62
N CYS A 111 0.01 -5.71 -13.65
CA CYS A 111 -1.42 -5.37 -13.58
C CYS A 111 -2.28 -6.62 -13.37
N ASP A 112 -2.04 -7.68 -14.16
CA ASP A 112 -2.73 -8.95 -14.03
C ASP A 112 -2.52 -9.56 -12.65
N ALA A 113 -1.28 -9.57 -12.15
CA ALA A 113 -0.94 -10.05 -10.81
C ALA A 113 -1.69 -9.28 -9.71
N TRP A 114 -1.73 -7.95 -9.81
CA TRP A 114 -2.48 -7.16 -8.84
C TRP A 114 -3.96 -7.40 -8.93
N ASN A 115 -4.54 -7.45 -10.13
CA ASN A 115 -5.97 -7.67 -10.32
C ASN A 115 -6.37 -9.06 -9.81
N PHE A 116 -5.53 -10.07 -10.00
CA PHE A 116 -5.69 -11.39 -9.39
C PHE A 116 -5.82 -11.30 -7.87
N PHE A 117 -4.93 -10.57 -7.20
CA PHE A 117 -4.97 -10.38 -5.75
C PHE A 117 -6.16 -9.50 -5.31
N ALA A 118 -6.37 -8.36 -5.97
CA ALA A 118 -7.36 -7.36 -5.61
C ALA A 118 -8.81 -7.84 -5.80
N ASN A 119 -9.04 -8.76 -6.75
CA ASN A 119 -10.35 -9.33 -7.01
C ASN A 119 -10.70 -10.51 -6.08
N ASP A 120 -9.84 -10.81 -5.10
CA ASP A 120 -10.10 -11.79 -4.05
C ASP A 120 -10.12 -11.09 -2.67
N PRO A 121 -11.30 -10.57 -2.24
CA PRO A 121 -11.43 -9.84 -0.99
C PRO A 121 -11.05 -10.66 0.25
N ASP A 122 -11.21 -11.98 0.20
CA ASP A 122 -10.88 -12.89 1.31
C ASP A 122 -9.37 -13.08 1.41
N LEU A 123 -8.67 -13.23 0.28
CA LEU A 123 -7.22 -13.22 0.23
C LEU A 123 -6.64 -11.89 0.70
N VAL A 124 -7.20 -10.76 0.24
CA VAL A 124 -6.80 -9.42 0.70
C VAL A 124 -6.96 -9.31 2.21
N ALA A 125 -8.13 -9.68 2.75
CA ALA A 125 -8.39 -9.61 4.19
C ALA A 125 -7.46 -10.53 4.98
N SER A 126 -7.25 -11.78 4.55
CA SER A 126 -6.39 -12.74 5.25
C SER A 126 -4.93 -12.29 5.34
N ILE A 127 -4.41 -11.65 4.29
CA ILE A 127 -3.01 -11.17 4.26
C ILE A 127 -2.84 -9.85 5.01
N THR A 128 -3.82 -8.96 4.95
CA THR A 128 -3.66 -7.57 5.40
C THR A 128 -4.26 -7.29 6.78
N SER A 129 -5.10 -8.18 7.30
CA SER A 129 -5.68 -8.05 8.64
C SER A 129 -4.68 -8.38 9.74
N ARG A 130 -4.71 -7.58 10.81
CA ARG A 130 -3.88 -7.77 12.01
C ARG A 130 -4.71 -7.49 13.24
N HIS A 131 -4.82 -8.46 14.15
CA HIS A 131 -5.58 -8.29 15.39
C HIS A 131 -5.09 -7.14 16.27
N TRP A 132 -3.79 -6.84 16.23
CA TRP A 132 -3.19 -5.74 17.01
C TRP A 132 -3.42 -4.36 16.37
N ALA A 133 -3.76 -4.29 15.08
CA ALA A 133 -3.99 -3.05 14.34
C ALA A 133 -5.49 -2.76 14.13
N GLN A 134 -6.31 -3.06 15.14
CA GLN A 134 -7.75 -2.85 15.12
C GLN A 134 -8.14 -1.70 16.05
N VAL A 135 -8.91 -0.75 15.53
CA VAL A 135 -9.53 0.29 16.36
C VAL A 135 -10.76 -0.32 17.01
N LYS A 136 -10.71 -0.54 18.33
CA LYS A 136 -11.90 -0.86 19.12
C LYS A 136 -12.67 0.43 19.36
N LEU A 137 -13.63 0.73 18.50
CA LEU A 137 -14.61 1.78 18.77
C LEU A 137 -15.51 1.27 19.91
N ARG A 138 -15.19 1.67 21.15
CA ARG A 138 -16.14 1.52 22.26
C ARG A 138 -17.28 2.50 22.00
N GLY A 139 -18.50 1.96 21.93
CA GLY A 139 -19.69 2.76 21.62
C GLY A 139 -19.89 3.94 22.59
N ARG A 140 -20.29 5.07 21.99
CA ARG A 140 -20.91 6.29 22.54
C ARG A 140 -20.07 7.23 23.43
N TRP A 141 -19.79 8.40 22.83
CA TRP A 141 -20.12 9.73 23.33
C TRP A 141 -20.60 10.46 22.06
N TYR A 142 -21.87 10.75 21.80
CA TYR A 142 -23.01 11.28 22.57
C TYR A 142 -24.30 10.60 22.10
#